data_AF-A0A7S1BBT8-F1
#
_entry.id   AF-A0A7S1BBT8-F1
#
_cell.length_a   1.000
_cell.length_b   1.000
_cell.length_c   1.000
_cell.angle_alpha   90.00
_cell.angle_beta   90.00
_cell.angle_gamma   90.00
#
_symmetry.space_group_name_H-M   'P 1'
#
loop_
_entity.id
_entity.type
_entity.pdbx_description
1 polymer ?
#
loop_
_entity_poly.entity_id
_entity_poly.type
_entity_poly.pdbx_seq_one_letter_code
_entity_poly.pdbx_strand_id
1 'polypeptide(L)'
;VPSESPSLSPHSLSAISSIESLLSSDEGGRGTSYLYRAGDLLSASLSLARLPPRSRVLILTGFPCCVSHDPPTETDGPPGAACLARCANALGYNVTVATDRCNVGGVAEAVAGLSGVEVKSFPPYVGNNEGNLISLDPLYECRDDMVVLAQNVDLIIAIERAGPGRDGVCRTMRGVDMTSAGIIAPLHDVVVAARQRPNGPRFIAIGDGGNELGMGVVYQKVCQHVKFGELIGAAPEVQGVGRNSLSADDLVAASVSNWGGYGLAAAAALVRYSDESGRRNEAGGLRKDELEKLMQRCLPSIDEEADIITNIVKVAGCRDGVSGKQEATVDGLPLQTSLDRLADVMRLAMVATEN
;
A
#
# COMPACT_ATOMS: atom_id res chain seq x y z
N VAL A 1 -24.20 -7.32 -19.51
CA VAL A 1 -24.35 -5.90 -19.12
C VAL A 1 -24.28 -5.85 -17.61
N PRO A 2 -23.19 -5.38 -16.98
CA PRO A 2 -23.25 -5.11 -15.56
C PRO A 2 -24.05 -3.82 -15.38
N SER A 3 -25.09 -3.92 -14.55
CA SER A 3 -25.95 -2.82 -14.09
C SER A 3 -25.13 -1.58 -13.74
N GLU A 4 -25.58 -0.42 -14.22
CA GLU A 4 -25.05 0.89 -13.86
C GLU A 4 -24.82 0.97 -12.35
N SER A 5 -23.56 0.99 -11.93
CA SER A 5 -23.19 1.25 -10.55
C SER A 5 -23.71 2.64 -10.17
N PRO A 6 -24.33 2.84 -8.99
CA PRO A 6 -24.75 4.17 -8.59
C PRO A 6 -23.55 5.13 -8.70
N SER A 7 -23.75 6.23 -9.42
CA SER A 7 -22.76 7.32 -9.48
C SER A 7 -22.48 7.81 -8.07
N LEU A 8 -21.22 8.06 -7.74
CA LEU A 8 -20.85 8.62 -6.45
C LEU A 8 -21.51 9.99 -6.24
N SER A 9 -21.88 10.32 -4.99
CA SER A 9 -22.40 11.66 -4.70
C SER A 9 -21.35 12.73 -5.00
N PRO A 10 -21.74 13.93 -5.47
CA PRO A 10 -20.79 15.03 -5.70
C PRO A 10 -19.94 15.36 -4.47
N HIS A 11 -20.53 15.28 -3.27
CA HIS A 11 -19.84 15.49 -2.00
C HIS A 11 -18.77 14.41 -1.74
N SER A 12 -19.07 13.13 -2.02
CA SER A 12 -18.08 12.04 -1.89
C SER A 12 -16.93 12.22 -2.89
N LEU A 13 -17.24 12.59 -4.13
CA LEU A 13 -16.22 12.88 -5.15
C LEU A 13 -15.31 14.04 -4.72
N SER A 14 -15.90 15.13 -4.21
CA SER A 14 -15.16 16.29 -3.71
C SER A 14 -14.28 15.94 -2.51
N ALA A 15 -14.79 15.14 -1.57
CA ALA A 15 -14.01 14.67 -0.41
C ALA A 15 -12.84 13.79 -0.84
N ILE A 16 -13.06 12.83 -1.74
CA ILE A 16 -11.97 11.98 -2.29
C ILE A 16 -10.92 12.83 -2.99
N SER A 17 -11.33 13.80 -3.82
CA SER A 17 -10.39 14.71 -4.49
C SER A 17 -9.60 15.58 -3.50
N SER A 18 -10.22 15.98 -2.39
CA SER A 18 -9.55 16.77 -1.35
C SER A 18 -8.53 15.93 -0.57
N ILE A 19 -8.85 14.66 -0.29
CA ILE A 19 -7.92 13.70 0.29
C ILE A 19 -6.76 13.46 -0.68
N GLU A 20 -7.04 13.24 -1.97
CA GLU A 20 -6.01 13.05 -2.99
C GLU A 20 -5.05 14.25 -3.07
N SER A 21 -5.59 15.47 -3.05
CA SER A 21 -4.78 16.70 -3.00
C SER A 21 -3.94 16.78 -1.73
N LEU A 22 -4.47 16.35 -0.58
CA LEU A 22 -3.74 16.33 0.68
C LEU A 22 -2.55 15.37 0.62
N LEU A 23 -2.71 14.19 0.02
CA LEU A 23 -1.65 13.19 -0.09
C LEU A 23 -0.53 13.64 -1.05
N SER A 24 -0.88 14.42 -2.07
CA SER A 24 0.04 14.86 -3.13
C SER A 24 1.08 15.91 -2.69
N SER A 25 1.08 16.33 -1.43
CA SER A 25 2.12 17.18 -0.87
C SER A 25 3.50 16.51 -0.94
N ASP A 26 4.55 17.29 -0.67
CA ASP A 26 5.93 16.81 -0.62
C ASP A 26 6.58 17.31 0.67
N GLU A 27 6.05 16.87 1.81
CA GLU A 27 6.52 17.30 3.14
C GLU A 27 7.99 16.92 3.39
N GLY A 28 8.45 15.82 2.79
CA GLY A 28 9.84 15.36 2.89
C GLY A 28 10.79 16.03 1.88
N GLY A 29 10.28 16.76 0.89
CA GLY A 29 11.09 17.33 -0.19
C GLY A 29 11.80 16.29 -1.06
N ARG A 30 11.19 15.11 -1.22
CA ARG A 30 11.74 13.93 -1.91
C ARG A 30 11.31 13.84 -3.38
N GLY A 31 10.45 14.76 -3.83
CA GLY A 31 9.98 14.82 -5.21
C GLY A 31 8.73 13.99 -5.47
N THR A 32 8.02 13.55 -4.42
CA THR A 32 6.79 12.78 -4.52
C THR A 32 5.69 13.50 -5.33
N SER A 33 5.66 14.84 -5.26
CA SER A 33 4.76 15.68 -6.05
C SER A 33 4.88 15.48 -7.57
N TYR A 34 6.07 15.10 -8.08
CA TYR A 34 6.23 14.75 -9.49
C TYR A 34 5.59 13.40 -9.83
N LEU A 35 5.57 12.47 -8.87
CA LEU A 35 5.09 11.10 -9.04
C LEU A 35 3.56 10.99 -8.99
N TYR A 36 2.89 12.05 -8.50
CA TYR A 36 1.44 12.16 -8.43
C TYR A 36 0.73 11.90 -9.77
N ARG A 37 -0.44 11.24 -9.67
CA ARG A 37 -1.36 10.91 -10.76
C ARG A 37 -2.79 11.21 -10.33
N ALA A 38 -3.38 12.25 -10.91
CA ALA A 38 -4.73 12.69 -10.55
C ALA A 38 -5.80 11.64 -10.92
N GLY A 39 -6.72 11.40 -9.99
CA GLY A 39 -7.82 10.45 -10.13
C GLY A 39 -7.48 8.99 -9.80
N ASP A 40 -6.20 8.67 -9.58
CA ASP A 40 -5.80 7.31 -9.23
C ASP A 40 -6.35 6.91 -7.83
N LEU A 41 -6.48 7.85 -6.87
CA LEU A 41 -7.11 7.54 -5.58
C LEU A 41 -8.58 7.15 -5.72
N LEU A 42 -9.32 7.85 -6.60
CA LEU A 42 -10.71 7.52 -6.89
C LEU A 42 -10.82 6.14 -7.56
N SER A 43 -9.98 5.88 -8.54
CA SER A 43 -9.93 4.61 -9.27
C SER A 43 -9.57 3.43 -8.33
N ALA A 44 -8.59 3.63 -7.45
CA ALA A 44 -8.16 2.65 -6.45
C ALA A 44 -9.26 2.38 -5.41
N SER A 45 -9.90 3.44 -4.90
CA SER A 45 -10.97 3.31 -3.91
C SER A 45 -12.21 2.63 -4.47
N LEU A 46 -12.58 2.88 -5.73
CA LEU A 46 -13.63 2.12 -6.42
C LEU A 46 -13.32 0.63 -6.45
N SER A 47 -12.06 0.28 -6.74
CA SER A 47 -11.59 -1.10 -6.85
C SER A 47 -11.60 -1.82 -5.51
N LEU A 48 -11.16 -1.17 -4.43
CA LEU A 48 -11.22 -1.72 -3.08
C LEU A 48 -12.67 -1.80 -2.57
N ALA A 49 -13.47 -0.76 -2.77
CA ALA A 49 -14.81 -0.67 -2.19
C ALA A 49 -15.86 -1.55 -2.89
N ARG A 50 -15.65 -1.96 -4.15
CA ARG A 50 -16.66 -2.65 -4.97
C ARG A 50 -16.30 -4.10 -5.31
N LEU A 51 -15.34 -4.71 -4.60
CA LEU A 51 -15.11 -6.14 -4.74
C LEU A 51 -16.35 -6.95 -4.35
N PRO A 52 -16.54 -8.14 -4.95
CA PRO A 52 -17.50 -9.12 -4.45
C PRO A 52 -17.30 -9.42 -2.95
N PRO A 53 -18.37 -9.72 -2.20
CA PRO A 53 -18.25 -10.13 -0.81
C PRO A 53 -17.31 -11.33 -0.67
N ARG A 54 -16.50 -11.36 0.40
CA ARG A 54 -15.50 -12.41 0.67
C ARG A 54 -14.37 -12.53 -0.36
N SER A 55 -14.20 -11.56 -1.25
CA SER A 55 -12.99 -11.43 -2.05
C SER A 55 -11.73 -11.45 -1.18
N ARG A 56 -10.62 -11.92 -1.76
CA ARG A 56 -9.33 -12.01 -1.09
C ARG A 56 -8.47 -10.82 -1.46
N VAL A 57 -8.12 -10.00 -0.48
CA VAL A 57 -7.23 -8.84 -0.63
C VAL A 57 -5.85 -9.22 -0.10
N LEU A 58 -4.85 -9.12 -0.97
CA LEU A 58 -3.45 -9.31 -0.61
C LEU A 58 -2.79 -7.95 -0.45
N ILE A 59 -2.26 -7.67 0.74
CA ILE A 59 -1.50 -6.46 1.02
C ILE A 59 -0.02 -6.85 1.11
N LEU A 60 0.82 -6.26 0.27
CA LEU A 60 2.27 -6.43 0.26
C LEU A 60 2.91 -5.22 0.92
N THR A 61 3.73 -5.43 1.95
CA THR A 61 4.43 -4.33 2.62
C THR A 61 5.77 -4.80 3.19
N GLY A 62 6.61 -3.84 3.58
CA GLY A 62 7.91 -4.07 4.19
C GLY A 62 9.02 -3.63 3.25
N PHE A 63 9.88 -2.79 3.79
CA PHE A 63 11.01 -2.19 3.09
C PHE A 63 12.22 -2.22 4.04
N PRO A 64 13.21 -3.10 3.79
CA PRO A 64 14.36 -3.26 4.68
C PRO A 64 15.48 -2.24 4.38
N CYS A 65 15.16 -0.94 4.44
CA CYS A 65 16.08 0.12 4.01
C CYS A 65 17.22 0.42 4.99
N CYS A 66 17.07 0.03 6.26
CA CYS A 66 18.04 0.23 7.33
C CYS A 66 19.12 -0.87 7.34
N VAL A 67 19.74 -1.12 6.19
CA VAL A 67 20.58 -2.29 5.88
C VAL A 67 21.75 -2.57 6.84
N SER A 68 22.19 -1.57 7.62
CA SER A 68 23.27 -1.69 8.60
C SER A 68 22.79 -2.11 10.00
N HIS A 69 21.51 -2.41 10.14
CA HIS A 69 20.87 -2.73 11.41
C HIS A 69 20.15 -4.08 11.36
N ASP A 70 19.88 -4.63 12.54
CA ASP A 70 19.05 -5.81 12.73
C ASP A 70 17.98 -5.49 13.80
N PRO A 71 16.68 -5.58 13.47
CA PRO A 71 16.15 -5.80 12.13
C PRO A 71 16.40 -4.58 11.21
N PRO A 72 16.57 -4.77 9.88
CA PRO A 72 16.87 -3.70 8.91
C PRO A 72 15.62 -2.92 8.46
N THR A 73 14.58 -2.86 9.28
CA THR A 73 13.21 -2.48 8.89
C THR A 73 12.93 -1.02 9.15
N GLU A 74 11.87 -0.50 8.53
CA GLU A 74 11.42 0.88 8.72
C GLU A 74 10.00 1.03 9.29
N THR A 75 9.64 2.25 9.67
CA THR A 75 8.34 2.64 10.24
C THR A 75 7.30 3.01 9.20
N ASP A 76 7.69 3.32 7.95
CA ASP A 76 6.74 3.52 6.86
C ASP A 76 6.32 2.19 6.22
N GLY A 77 5.04 2.06 5.90
CA GLY A 77 4.42 0.84 5.37
C GLY A 77 3.53 0.09 6.37
N PRO A 78 4.06 -0.48 7.46
CA PRO A 78 3.27 -1.35 8.35
C PRO A 78 2.00 -0.69 8.93
N PRO A 79 2.02 0.56 9.45
CA PRO A 79 0.81 1.21 9.94
C PRO A 79 -0.25 1.43 8.85
N GLY A 80 0.15 1.87 7.66
CA GLY A 80 -0.75 2.02 6.52
C GLY A 80 -1.32 0.70 6.04
N ALA A 81 -0.50 -0.36 6.03
CA ALA A 81 -0.94 -1.72 5.72
C ALA A 81 -1.97 -2.21 6.75
N ALA A 82 -1.79 -1.92 8.03
CA ALA A 82 -2.76 -2.23 9.07
C ALA A 82 -4.09 -1.47 8.88
N CYS A 83 -4.03 -0.18 8.51
CA CYS A 83 -5.23 0.60 8.18
C CYS A 83 -5.98 0.01 6.97
N LEU A 84 -5.26 -0.37 5.90
CA LEU A 84 -5.86 -1.02 4.73
C LEU A 84 -6.45 -2.39 5.06
N ALA A 85 -5.77 -3.19 5.90
CA ALA A 85 -6.27 -4.48 6.37
C ALA A 85 -7.55 -4.33 7.20
N ARG A 86 -7.58 -3.35 8.11
CA ARG A 86 -8.77 -2.96 8.88
C ARG A 86 -9.92 -2.59 7.94
N CYS A 87 -9.68 -1.72 6.96
CA CYS A 87 -10.68 -1.30 5.99
C CYS A 87 -11.22 -2.48 5.16
N ALA A 88 -10.34 -3.31 4.59
CA ALA A 88 -10.75 -4.46 3.81
C ALA A 88 -11.57 -5.47 4.63
N ASN A 89 -11.19 -5.75 5.88
CA ASN A 89 -11.99 -6.57 6.79
C ASN A 89 -13.34 -5.94 7.11
N ALA A 90 -13.38 -4.62 7.37
CA ALA A 90 -14.63 -3.90 7.61
C ALA A 90 -15.58 -3.94 6.41
N LEU A 91 -15.05 -4.03 5.18
CA LEU A 91 -15.80 -4.20 3.94
C LEU A 91 -16.19 -5.66 3.65
N GLY A 92 -15.80 -6.62 4.51
CA GLY A 92 -16.20 -8.02 4.43
C GLY A 92 -15.31 -8.89 3.54
N TYR A 93 -14.05 -8.52 3.34
CA TYR A 93 -13.07 -9.27 2.57
C TYR A 93 -12.20 -10.16 3.46
N ASN A 94 -11.53 -11.14 2.86
CA ASN A 94 -10.49 -11.93 3.53
C ASN A 94 -9.14 -11.27 3.26
N VAL A 95 -8.38 -10.96 4.31
CA VAL A 95 -7.14 -10.20 4.18
C VAL A 95 -5.93 -11.05 4.53
N THR A 96 -4.95 -11.06 3.62
CA THR A 96 -3.60 -11.56 3.89
C THR A 96 -2.62 -10.39 3.73
N VAL A 97 -1.77 -10.16 4.73
CA VAL A 97 -0.63 -9.25 4.65
C VAL A 97 0.63 -10.09 4.45
N ALA A 98 1.34 -9.89 3.34
CA ALA A 98 2.58 -10.59 3.03
C ALA A 98 3.78 -9.65 3.10
N THR A 99 4.86 -10.12 3.73
CA THR A 99 6.08 -9.34 3.97
C THR A 99 7.34 -10.23 3.97
N ASP A 100 8.52 -9.64 4.13
CA ASP A 100 9.77 -10.39 4.30
C ASP A 100 9.91 -10.92 5.73
N ARG A 101 10.72 -11.97 5.92
CA ARG A 101 11.06 -12.48 7.26
C ARG A 101 11.62 -11.42 8.20
N CYS A 102 12.42 -10.49 7.69
CA CYS A 102 12.98 -9.42 8.52
C CYS A 102 11.92 -8.39 8.95
N ASN A 103 10.90 -8.14 8.11
CA ASN A 103 9.82 -7.17 8.35
C ASN A 103 8.65 -7.73 9.17
N VAL A 104 8.56 -9.05 9.36
CA VAL A 104 7.39 -9.70 9.98
C VAL A 104 7.09 -9.20 11.39
N GLY A 105 8.10 -8.85 12.19
CA GLY A 105 7.90 -8.33 13.54
C GLY A 105 7.08 -7.04 13.54
N GLY A 106 7.49 -6.06 12.70
CA GLY A 106 6.81 -4.78 12.58
C GLY A 106 5.41 -4.90 12.00
N VAL A 107 5.25 -5.73 10.96
CA VAL A 107 3.95 -5.98 10.33
C VAL A 107 2.99 -6.69 11.28
N ALA A 108 3.45 -7.74 11.98
CA ALA A 108 2.62 -8.47 12.93
C ALA A 108 2.18 -7.59 14.10
N GLU A 109 3.08 -6.73 14.61
CA GLU A 109 2.75 -5.77 15.66
C GLU A 109 1.74 -4.73 15.17
N ALA A 110 1.91 -4.19 13.96
CA ALA A 110 0.98 -3.21 13.39
C ALA A 110 -0.46 -3.75 13.25
N VAL A 111 -0.61 -5.05 12.95
CA VAL A 111 -1.93 -5.69 12.80
C VAL A 111 -2.41 -6.43 14.05
N ALA A 112 -1.66 -6.40 15.16
CA ALA A 112 -1.95 -7.23 16.35
C ALA A 112 -3.34 -6.98 16.95
N GLY A 113 -3.87 -5.75 16.83
CA GLY A 113 -5.21 -5.38 17.27
C GLY A 113 -6.35 -5.79 16.33
N LEU A 114 -6.04 -6.37 15.16
CA LEU A 114 -7.00 -6.73 14.14
C LEU A 114 -7.33 -8.23 14.20
N SER A 115 -8.62 -8.56 14.14
CA SER A 115 -9.08 -9.94 13.97
C SER A 115 -9.25 -10.26 12.48
N GLY A 116 -9.04 -11.52 12.10
CA GLY A 116 -9.28 -11.99 10.73
C GLY A 116 -8.26 -11.51 9.69
N VAL A 117 -7.08 -11.07 10.11
CA VAL A 117 -5.94 -10.76 9.23
C VAL A 117 -4.93 -11.90 9.31
N GLU A 118 -4.60 -12.50 8.17
CA GLU A 118 -3.50 -13.46 8.08
C GLU A 118 -2.19 -12.73 7.77
N VAL A 119 -1.12 -13.00 8.52
CA VAL A 119 0.22 -12.48 8.21
C VAL A 119 1.09 -13.61 7.68
N LYS A 120 1.67 -13.43 6.49
CA LYS A 120 2.64 -14.36 5.89
C LYS A 120 3.98 -13.68 5.72
N SER A 121 5.06 -14.36 6.11
CA SER A 121 6.41 -13.88 5.87
C SER A 121 7.19 -14.83 4.98
N PHE A 122 8.01 -14.24 4.12
CA PHE A 122 8.74 -14.95 3.08
C PHE A 122 10.26 -14.71 3.24
N PRO A 123 11.10 -15.75 3.13
CA PRO A 123 12.55 -15.60 3.16
C PRO A 123 13.05 -14.76 1.97
N PRO A 124 14.26 -14.20 2.06
CA PRO A 124 14.93 -13.68 0.89
C PRO A 124 15.15 -14.78 -0.15
N TYR A 125 15.19 -14.41 -1.43
CA TYR A 125 15.59 -15.34 -2.48
C TYR A 125 17.11 -15.54 -2.45
N VAL A 126 17.55 -16.79 -2.33
CA VAL A 126 18.98 -17.19 -2.33
C VAL A 126 19.24 -18.08 -3.55
N GLY A 127 19.20 -17.50 -4.75
CA GLY A 127 19.53 -18.20 -5.99
C GLY A 127 20.59 -17.47 -6.81
N ASN A 128 21.09 -18.13 -7.85
CA ASN A 128 22.17 -17.61 -8.71
C ASN A 128 21.62 -16.46 -9.57
N ASN A 129 21.69 -15.25 -9.04
CA ASN A 129 21.26 -14.02 -9.69
C ASN A 129 22.17 -13.68 -10.87
N GLU A 130 21.89 -14.21 -12.05
CA GLU A 130 22.33 -13.60 -13.32
C GLU A 130 21.44 -12.39 -13.71
N GLY A 131 20.87 -11.67 -12.73
CA GLY A 131 20.09 -10.44 -12.99
C GLY A 131 18.79 -10.64 -13.76
N ASN A 132 18.32 -11.87 -13.93
CA ASN A 132 17.06 -12.15 -14.61
C ASN A 132 15.90 -12.09 -13.60
N LEU A 133 14.94 -11.20 -13.85
CA LEU A 133 13.62 -11.19 -13.21
C LEU A 133 12.89 -12.49 -13.56
N ILE A 134 13.03 -13.54 -12.76
CA ILE A 134 12.32 -14.82 -12.95
C ILE A 134 11.13 -14.85 -12.01
N SER A 135 9.92 -14.85 -12.57
CA SER A 135 8.70 -15.01 -11.78
C SER A 135 8.54 -16.44 -11.26
N LEU A 136 8.41 -16.60 -9.95
CA LEU A 136 8.12 -17.87 -9.26
C LEU A 136 9.13 -18.98 -9.60
N ASP A 137 10.41 -18.65 -9.38
CA ASP A 137 11.52 -19.57 -9.58
C ASP A 137 11.26 -20.94 -8.90
N PRO A 138 11.30 -22.06 -9.65
CA PRO A 138 11.16 -23.43 -9.12
C PRO A 138 12.06 -23.77 -7.93
N LEU A 139 13.19 -23.10 -7.77
CA LEU A 139 14.16 -23.33 -6.71
C LEU A 139 13.85 -22.57 -5.41
N TYR A 140 12.90 -21.63 -5.45
CA TYR A 140 12.55 -20.85 -4.27
C TYR A 140 11.75 -21.67 -3.25
N GLU A 141 12.20 -21.73 -2.00
CA GLU A 141 11.63 -22.63 -0.98
C GLU A 141 10.15 -22.37 -0.67
N CYS A 142 9.71 -21.12 -0.75
CA CYS A 142 8.32 -20.73 -0.49
C CYS A 142 7.51 -20.52 -1.79
N ARG A 143 7.95 -21.10 -2.91
CA ARG A 143 7.28 -20.95 -4.21
C ARG A 143 5.82 -21.38 -4.15
N ASP A 144 5.53 -22.54 -3.58
CA ASP A 144 4.16 -23.07 -3.58
C ASP A 144 3.20 -22.18 -2.79
N ASP A 145 3.64 -21.59 -1.68
CA ASP A 145 2.87 -20.60 -0.94
C ASP A 145 2.59 -19.34 -1.78
N MET A 146 3.60 -18.84 -2.52
CA MET A 146 3.43 -17.71 -3.43
C MET A 146 2.49 -18.03 -4.60
N VAL A 147 2.54 -19.25 -5.15
CA VAL A 147 1.60 -19.74 -6.17
C VAL A 147 0.18 -19.75 -5.62
N VAL A 148 -0.01 -20.27 -4.41
CA VAL A 148 -1.33 -20.28 -3.76
C VAL A 148 -1.85 -18.86 -3.58
N LEU A 149 -1.03 -17.90 -3.13
CA LEU A 149 -1.44 -16.49 -3.06
C LEU A 149 -1.85 -15.96 -4.43
N ALA A 150 -1.00 -16.14 -5.45
CA ALA A 150 -1.23 -15.61 -6.79
C ALA A 150 -2.50 -16.17 -7.45
N GLN A 151 -2.81 -17.45 -7.23
CA GLN A 151 -3.97 -18.12 -7.82
C GLN A 151 -5.30 -17.67 -7.19
N ASN A 152 -5.27 -17.18 -5.95
CA ASN A 152 -6.46 -17.01 -5.14
C ASN A 152 -6.84 -15.56 -4.86
N VAL A 153 -5.95 -14.60 -5.11
CA VAL A 153 -6.17 -13.18 -4.83
C VAL A 153 -7.13 -12.50 -5.83
N ASP A 154 -7.94 -11.56 -5.35
CA ASP A 154 -8.89 -10.78 -6.15
C ASP A 154 -8.49 -9.29 -6.28
N LEU A 155 -7.70 -8.79 -5.32
CA LEU A 155 -7.10 -7.45 -5.34
C LEU A 155 -5.73 -7.49 -4.67
N ILE A 156 -4.74 -6.86 -5.30
CA ILE A 156 -3.40 -6.68 -4.72
C ILE A 156 -3.19 -5.21 -4.39
N ILE A 157 -2.69 -4.93 -3.19
CA ILE A 157 -2.25 -3.60 -2.78
C ILE A 157 -0.79 -3.72 -2.31
N ALA A 158 0.13 -3.02 -2.96
CA ALA A 158 1.49 -2.84 -2.44
C ALA A 158 1.58 -1.49 -1.74
N ILE A 159 2.10 -1.46 -0.52
CA ILE A 159 2.31 -0.24 0.26
C ILE A 159 3.69 -0.30 0.89
N GLU A 160 4.55 0.66 0.54
CA GLU A 160 5.95 0.71 0.99
C GLU A 160 6.63 -0.66 0.84
N ARG A 161 6.49 -1.22 -0.37
CA ARG A 161 7.06 -2.51 -0.73
C ARG A 161 8.10 -2.26 -1.79
N ALA A 162 9.36 -2.57 -1.55
CA ALA A 162 10.38 -2.35 -2.57
C ALA A 162 10.10 -3.17 -3.85
N GLY A 163 10.24 -2.50 -4.99
CA GLY A 163 10.15 -3.08 -6.32
C GLY A 163 11.53 -3.34 -6.90
N PRO A 164 11.69 -4.36 -7.75
CA PRO A 164 12.96 -4.58 -8.42
C PRO A 164 13.19 -3.51 -9.50
N GLY A 165 14.43 -3.08 -9.68
CA GLY A 165 14.85 -2.31 -10.84
C GLY A 165 14.83 -3.15 -12.12
N ARG A 166 15.17 -2.55 -13.26
CA ARG A 166 15.18 -3.25 -14.56
C ARG A 166 16.16 -4.42 -14.64
N ASP A 167 17.15 -4.44 -13.77
CA ASP A 167 18.14 -5.50 -13.60
C ASP A 167 17.72 -6.55 -12.55
N GLY A 168 16.47 -6.50 -12.08
CA GLY A 168 15.92 -7.44 -11.10
C GLY A 168 16.31 -7.18 -9.65
N VAL A 169 17.07 -6.12 -9.38
CA VAL A 169 17.60 -5.83 -8.04
C VAL A 169 16.73 -4.79 -7.33
N CYS A 170 16.28 -5.09 -6.12
CA CYS A 170 15.60 -4.14 -5.26
C CYS A 170 16.62 -3.27 -4.54
N ARG A 171 16.44 -1.95 -4.57
CA ARG A 171 17.39 -0.99 -3.98
C ARG A 171 16.72 0.02 -3.06
N THR A 172 17.45 0.46 -2.04
CA THR A 172 17.05 1.61 -1.22
C THR A 172 17.15 2.91 -2.02
N MET A 173 16.59 4.00 -1.51
CA MET A 173 16.75 5.35 -2.09
C MET A 173 18.22 5.80 -2.20
N ARG A 174 19.14 5.17 -1.46
CA ARG A 174 20.59 5.40 -1.52
C ARG A 174 21.30 4.51 -2.53
N GLY A 175 20.57 3.67 -3.27
CA GLY A 175 21.11 2.73 -4.26
C GLY A 175 21.72 1.46 -3.65
N VAL A 176 21.45 1.17 -2.36
CA VAL A 176 21.97 -0.05 -1.73
C VAL A 176 21.18 -1.26 -2.19
N ASP A 177 21.88 -2.28 -2.67
CA ASP A 177 21.31 -3.55 -3.11
C ASP A 177 20.81 -4.40 -1.93
N MET A 178 19.48 -4.55 -1.83
CA MET A 178 18.83 -5.37 -0.80
C MET A 178 18.67 -6.83 -1.24
N THR A 179 18.67 -7.10 -2.55
CA THR A 179 18.57 -8.45 -3.11
C THR A 179 19.82 -9.26 -2.78
N SER A 180 21.00 -8.75 -3.13
CA SER A 180 22.29 -9.39 -2.86
C SER A 180 22.63 -9.41 -1.37
N ALA A 181 22.10 -8.47 -0.59
CA ALA A 181 22.20 -8.50 0.87
C ALA A 181 21.38 -9.63 1.50
N GLY A 182 20.49 -10.28 0.74
CA GLY A 182 19.69 -11.40 1.23
C GLY A 182 18.68 -10.98 2.31
N ILE A 183 18.06 -9.81 2.16
CA ILE A 183 17.11 -9.27 3.14
C ILE A 183 15.72 -9.02 2.57
N ILE A 184 15.51 -9.29 1.27
CA ILE A 184 14.24 -9.05 0.60
C ILE A 184 13.72 -10.27 -0.16
N ALA A 185 12.46 -10.60 0.07
CA ALA A 185 11.71 -11.66 -0.59
C ALA A 185 11.23 -11.23 -1.99
N PRO A 186 11.11 -12.14 -2.96
CA PRO A 186 10.68 -11.82 -4.33
C PRO A 186 9.15 -11.68 -4.43
N LEU A 187 8.52 -10.88 -3.56
CA LEU A 187 7.05 -10.73 -3.52
C LEU A 187 6.45 -10.12 -4.80
N HIS A 188 7.26 -9.48 -5.62
CA HIS A 188 6.86 -9.02 -6.96
C HIS A 188 6.42 -10.19 -7.86
N ASP A 189 6.92 -11.40 -7.63
CA ASP A 189 6.53 -12.60 -8.37
C ASP A 189 5.06 -12.96 -8.18
N VAL A 190 4.52 -12.73 -6.98
CA VAL A 190 3.10 -12.97 -6.70
C VAL A 190 2.24 -12.05 -7.55
N VAL A 191 2.64 -10.78 -7.71
CA VAL A 191 1.95 -9.79 -8.55
C VAL A 191 1.96 -10.24 -10.01
N VAL A 192 3.15 -10.58 -10.51
CA VAL A 192 3.35 -11.00 -11.90
C VAL A 192 2.50 -12.24 -12.21
N ALA A 193 2.59 -13.28 -11.37
CA ALA A 193 1.87 -14.52 -11.58
C ALA A 193 0.35 -14.34 -11.45
N ALA A 194 -0.12 -13.54 -10.49
CA ALA A 194 -1.55 -13.31 -10.29
C ALA A 194 -2.18 -12.58 -11.48
N ARG A 195 -1.46 -11.59 -12.05
CA ARG A 195 -1.95 -10.77 -13.17
C ARG A 195 -1.93 -11.49 -14.51
N GLN A 196 -1.14 -12.55 -14.67
CA GLN A 196 -1.18 -13.40 -15.86
C GLN A 196 -2.44 -14.27 -15.94
N ARG A 197 -3.21 -14.41 -14.87
CA ARG A 197 -4.46 -15.16 -14.90
C ARG A 197 -5.48 -14.48 -15.82
N PRO A 198 -6.40 -15.23 -16.45
CA PRO A 198 -7.56 -14.65 -17.10
C PRO A 198 -8.35 -13.80 -16.10
N ASN A 199 -8.56 -12.52 -16.41
CA ASN A 199 -9.11 -11.53 -15.47
C ASN A 199 -8.27 -11.42 -14.18
N GLY A 200 -6.94 -11.33 -14.33
CA GLY A 200 -6.01 -11.09 -13.23
C GLY A 200 -6.44 -9.92 -12.35
N PRO A 201 -6.06 -9.94 -11.06
CA PRO A 201 -6.56 -8.98 -10.10
C PRO A 201 -6.02 -7.59 -10.45
N ARG A 202 -6.79 -6.57 -10.09
CA ARG A 202 -6.29 -5.20 -10.14
C ARG A 202 -5.13 -5.06 -9.15
N PHE A 203 -4.14 -4.24 -9.51
CA PHE A 203 -2.99 -3.96 -8.68
C PHE A 203 -2.92 -2.48 -8.34
N ILE A 204 -2.99 -2.16 -7.05
CA ILE A 204 -2.84 -0.81 -6.51
C ILE A 204 -1.47 -0.70 -5.86
N ALA A 205 -0.76 0.39 -6.10
CA ALA A 205 0.48 0.71 -5.40
C ALA A 205 0.37 2.00 -4.60
N ILE A 206 1.08 2.03 -3.48
CA ILE A 206 1.26 3.18 -2.60
C ILE A 206 2.75 3.29 -2.31
N GLY A 207 3.31 4.46 -2.60
CA GLY A 207 4.75 4.73 -2.52
C GLY A 207 5.03 6.22 -2.50
N ASP A 208 6.22 6.59 -2.06
CA ASP A 208 6.68 7.96 -1.88
C ASP A 208 7.94 8.29 -2.72
N GLY A 209 8.71 7.28 -3.15
CA GLY A 209 10.09 7.43 -3.61
C GLY A 209 10.38 7.02 -5.05
N GLY A 210 9.57 6.12 -5.63
CA GLY A 210 9.72 5.61 -7.01
C GLY A 210 10.42 4.26 -7.16
N ASN A 211 11.00 3.72 -6.08
CA ASN A 211 11.64 2.39 -6.03
C ASN A 211 10.72 1.31 -5.45
N GLU A 212 9.45 1.63 -5.23
CA GLU A 212 8.41 0.76 -4.70
C GLU A 212 7.69 0.01 -5.82
N LEU A 213 7.28 -1.21 -5.50
CA LEU A 213 6.58 -2.12 -6.39
C LEU A 213 5.28 -1.46 -6.90
N GLY A 214 5.15 -1.38 -8.22
CA GLY A 214 4.02 -0.70 -8.87
C GLY A 214 4.34 0.69 -9.42
N MET A 215 5.38 1.36 -8.91
CA MET A 215 5.75 2.71 -9.36
C MET A 215 6.38 2.75 -10.77
N GLY A 216 6.54 1.60 -11.42
CA GLY A 216 6.90 1.49 -12.83
C GLY A 216 5.98 2.29 -13.77
N VAL A 217 4.72 2.55 -13.37
CA VAL A 217 3.78 3.42 -14.11
C VAL A 217 4.26 4.87 -14.23
N VAL A 218 5.13 5.33 -13.31
CA VAL A 218 5.77 6.65 -13.32
C VAL A 218 7.29 6.58 -13.50
N TYR A 219 7.83 5.45 -13.97
CA TYR A 219 9.27 5.21 -14.11
C TYR A 219 10.03 6.36 -14.80
N GLN A 220 9.46 6.94 -15.86
CA GLN A 220 10.10 8.06 -16.57
C GLN A 220 10.23 9.30 -15.69
N LYS A 221 9.22 9.60 -14.86
CA LYS A 221 9.27 10.71 -13.91
C LYS A 221 10.27 10.44 -12.79
N VAL A 222 10.35 9.18 -12.33
CA VAL A 222 11.37 8.75 -11.35
C VAL A 222 12.77 9.01 -11.91
N CYS A 223 13.06 8.58 -13.14
CA CYS A 223 14.36 8.83 -13.78
C CYS A 223 14.70 10.33 -13.90
N GLN A 224 13.69 11.18 -14.12
CA GLN A 224 13.87 12.62 -14.34
C GLN A 224 14.02 13.43 -13.05
N HIS A 225 13.30 13.05 -12.00
CA HIS A 225 13.11 13.90 -10.81
C HIS A 225 13.64 13.29 -9.52
N VAL A 226 13.85 11.98 -9.46
CA VAL A 226 14.34 11.29 -8.26
C VAL A 226 15.84 11.07 -8.38
N LYS A 227 16.56 11.36 -7.29
CA LYS A 227 18.01 11.12 -7.21
C LYS A 227 18.29 9.62 -7.39
N PHE A 228 19.20 9.29 -8.31
CA PHE A 228 19.48 7.91 -8.73
C PHE A 228 18.30 7.18 -9.39
N GLY A 229 17.28 7.89 -9.88
CA GLY A 229 16.05 7.29 -10.39
C GLY A 229 16.23 6.23 -11.48
N GLU A 230 17.24 6.36 -12.36
CA GLU A 230 17.57 5.32 -13.35
C GLU A 230 18.06 4.01 -12.74
N LEU A 231 18.72 4.08 -11.57
CA LEU A 231 19.28 2.92 -10.86
C LEU A 231 18.26 2.27 -9.92
N ILE A 232 17.47 3.08 -9.23
CA ILE A 232 16.59 2.62 -8.15
C ILE A 232 15.14 2.44 -8.60
N GLY A 233 14.72 3.08 -9.70
CA GLY A 233 13.32 3.11 -10.11
C GLY A 233 12.77 1.71 -10.36
N ALA A 234 11.62 1.41 -9.76
CA ALA A 234 10.96 0.13 -9.91
C ALA A 234 10.62 -0.13 -11.39
N ALA A 235 10.97 -1.32 -11.88
CA ALA A 235 10.78 -1.68 -13.27
C ALA A 235 9.28 -1.68 -13.63
N PRO A 236 8.91 -1.18 -14.83
CA PRO A 236 7.54 -1.30 -15.32
C PRO A 236 7.17 -2.74 -15.67
N GLU A 237 8.16 -3.56 -16.07
CA GLU A 237 7.91 -4.90 -16.59
C GLU A 237 9.05 -5.86 -16.26
N VAL A 238 8.69 -7.14 -16.21
CA VAL A 238 9.62 -8.26 -16.25
C VAL A 238 9.86 -8.64 -17.70
N GLN A 239 11.13 -8.77 -18.08
CA GLN A 239 11.50 -9.18 -19.43
C GLN A 239 10.87 -10.54 -19.78
N GLY A 240 10.20 -10.61 -20.94
CA GLY A 240 9.60 -11.85 -21.44
C GLY A 240 8.25 -12.24 -20.85
N VAL A 241 7.72 -11.48 -19.88
CA VAL A 241 6.44 -11.78 -19.23
C VAL A 241 5.28 -10.96 -19.80
N GLY A 242 5.54 -9.72 -20.19
CA GLY A 242 4.54 -8.85 -20.80
C GLY A 242 4.72 -7.41 -20.37
N ARG A 243 4.23 -6.48 -21.19
CA ARG A 243 4.33 -5.06 -20.90
C ARG A 243 3.61 -4.70 -19.61
N ASN A 244 4.21 -3.80 -18.83
CA ASN A 244 3.62 -3.27 -17.59
C ASN A 244 3.28 -4.33 -16.53
N SER A 245 3.92 -5.51 -16.55
CA SER A 245 3.62 -6.61 -15.63
C SER A 245 3.83 -6.25 -14.16
N LEU A 246 4.68 -5.26 -13.88
CA LEU A 246 5.00 -4.75 -12.55
C LEU A 246 4.45 -3.34 -12.28
N SER A 247 3.95 -2.64 -13.30
CA SER A 247 3.27 -1.35 -13.11
C SER A 247 1.89 -1.57 -12.47
N ALA A 248 1.57 -0.76 -11.48
CA ALA A 248 0.25 -0.73 -10.89
C ALA A 248 -0.79 -0.18 -11.87
N ASP A 249 -2.02 -0.64 -11.72
CA ASP A 249 -3.16 -0.12 -12.46
C ASP A 249 -3.62 1.23 -11.88
N ASP A 250 -3.47 1.45 -10.56
CA ASP A 250 -3.58 2.76 -9.90
C ASP A 250 -2.38 2.98 -8.96
N LEU A 251 -1.86 4.21 -8.91
CA LEU A 251 -0.79 4.63 -7.99
C LEU A 251 -1.27 5.75 -7.06
N VAL A 252 -1.27 5.49 -5.76
CA VAL A 252 -1.43 6.51 -4.72
C VAL A 252 -0.05 6.96 -4.28
N ALA A 253 0.50 7.97 -4.95
CA ALA A 253 1.73 8.62 -4.50
C ALA A 253 1.42 9.55 -3.31
N ALA A 254 2.13 9.38 -2.20
CA ALA A 254 1.94 10.18 -0.99
C ALA A 254 3.28 10.50 -0.33
N SER A 255 3.42 11.66 0.33
CA SER A 255 4.67 12.05 1.04
C SER A 255 5.24 10.96 1.95
N VAL A 256 4.36 10.16 2.54
CA VAL A 256 4.63 9.00 3.39
C VAL A 256 3.59 7.95 3.01
N SER A 257 4.01 6.71 2.75
CA SER A 257 3.15 5.64 2.25
C SER A 257 2.03 5.30 3.23
N ASN A 258 2.28 5.35 4.54
CA ASN A 258 1.26 5.18 5.58
C ASN A 258 0.05 6.09 5.36
N TRP A 259 0.30 7.36 4.98
CA TRP A 259 -0.76 8.34 4.75
C TRP A 259 -1.57 8.01 3.49
N GLY A 260 -0.90 7.51 2.45
CA GLY A 260 -1.56 6.95 1.27
C GLY A 260 -2.49 5.79 1.63
N GLY A 261 -2.08 4.93 2.57
CA GLY A 261 -2.92 3.88 3.16
C GLY A 261 -4.17 4.43 3.84
N TYR A 262 -4.04 5.46 4.69
CA TYR A 262 -5.18 6.11 5.35
C TYR A 262 -6.14 6.72 4.34
N GLY A 263 -5.61 7.44 3.34
CA GLY A 263 -6.41 8.11 2.32
C GLY A 263 -7.17 7.12 1.43
N LEU A 264 -6.54 6.02 1.02
CA LEU A 264 -7.22 4.95 0.27
C LEU A 264 -8.31 4.28 1.11
N ALA A 265 -8.06 4.01 2.38
CA ALA A 265 -9.06 3.45 3.29
C ALA A 265 -10.28 4.38 3.44
N ALA A 266 -10.06 5.68 3.66
CA ALA A 266 -11.13 6.68 3.75
C ALA A 266 -11.89 6.84 2.43
N ALA A 267 -11.18 6.92 1.30
CA ALA A 267 -11.82 7.02 -0.01
C ALA A 267 -12.68 5.77 -0.32
N ALA A 268 -12.21 4.56 0.01
CA ALA A 268 -12.99 3.34 -0.16
C ALA A 268 -14.24 3.31 0.74
N ALA A 269 -14.14 3.80 1.97
CA ALA A 269 -15.29 3.96 2.86
C ALA A 269 -16.32 4.96 2.29
N LEU A 270 -15.88 6.08 1.70
CA LEU A 270 -16.77 7.03 1.01
C LEU A 270 -17.49 6.40 -0.18
N VAL A 271 -16.77 5.62 -1.00
CA VAL A 271 -17.38 4.88 -2.11
C VAL A 271 -18.45 3.92 -1.60
N ARG A 272 -18.14 3.12 -0.57
CA ARG A 272 -19.10 2.18 0.02
C ARG A 272 -20.32 2.90 0.59
N TYR A 273 -20.11 4.00 1.30
CA TYR A 273 -21.18 4.84 1.85
C TYR A 273 -22.09 5.39 0.76
N SER A 274 -21.52 5.92 -0.33
CA SER A 274 -22.28 6.45 -1.46
C SER A 274 -23.08 5.35 -2.17
N ASP A 275 -22.53 4.14 -2.33
CA ASP A 275 -23.23 3.01 -2.93
C ASP A 275 -24.43 2.55 -2.09
N GLU A 276 -24.25 2.50 -0.76
CA GLU A 276 -25.32 2.12 0.15
C GLU A 276 -26.41 3.19 0.25
N SER A 277 -26.02 4.47 0.24
CA SER A 277 -26.95 5.59 0.27
C SER A 277 -27.74 5.72 -1.03
N GLY A 278 -27.08 5.54 -2.19
CA GLY A 278 -27.73 5.56 -3.50
C GLY A 278 -28.82 4.51 -3.64
N ARG A 279 -28.62 3.31 -3.09
CA ARG A 279 -29.65 2.25 -3.03
C ARG A 279 -30.84 2.59 -2.13
N ARG A 280 -30.67 3.51 -1.19
CA ARG A 280 -31.68 3.91 -0.19
C ARG A 280 -32.41 5.20 -0.52
N ASN A 281 -31.98 5.97 -1.52
CA ASN A 281 -32.63 7.23 -1.90
C ASN A 281 -34.06 7.08 -2.48
N GLU A 282 -34.64 5.88 -2.44
CA GLU A 282 -36.10 5.68 -2.51
C GLU A 282 -36.81 5.90 -1.15
N ALA A 283 -36.09 6.04 -0.01
CA ALA A 283 -36.68 6.12 1.33
C ALA A 283 -35.94 6.95 2.42
N GLY A 284 -34.73 7.50 2.21
CA GLY A 284 -34.11 8.37 3.21
C GLY A 284 -32.69 8.84 2.88
N GLY A 285 -32.42 10.14 3.06
CA GLY A 285 -31.17 10.79 2.66
C GLY A 285 -29.91 10.37 3.45
N LEU A 286 -28.78 10.96 3.06
CA LEU A 286 -27.45 10.73 3.61
C LEU A 286 -27.42 10.97 5.12
N ARG A 287 -27.00 9.95 5.90
CA ARG A 287 -26.89 10.04 7.35
C ARG A 287 -25.44 10.13 7.79
N LYS A 288 -25.11 11.20 8.51
CA LYS A 288 -23.76 11.44 9.03
C LYS A 288 -23.27 10.35 9.98
N ASP A 289 -24.15 9.85 10.85
CA ASP A 289 -23.80 8.82 11.85
C ASP A 289 -23.40 7.48 11.22
N GLU A 290 -23.92 7.17 10.03
CA GLU A 290 -23.55 5.96 9.29
C GLU A 290 -22.14 6.09 8.68
N LEU A 291 -21.82 7.25 8.10
CA LEU A 291 -20.47 7.51 7.61
C LEU A 291 -19.46 7.50 8.77
N GLU A 292 -19.79 8.12 9.91
CA GLU A 292 -18.93 8.11 11.10
C GLU A 292 -18.63 6.67 11.57
N LYS A 293 -19.67 5.83 11.68
CA LYS A 293 -19.50 4.41 12.05
C LYS A 293 -18.67 3.63 11.04
N LEU A 294 -18.84 3.90 9.74
CA LEU A 294 -18.05 3.24 8.71
C LEU A 294 -16.59 3.70 8.76
N MET A 295 -16.33 5.00 8.94
CA MET A 295 -14.98 5.55 9.10
C MET A 295 -14.27 4.97 10.32
N GLN A 296 -14.96 4.88 11.47
CA GLN A 296 -14.42 4.27 12.70
C GLN A 296 -14.09 2.78 12.53
N ARG A 297 -14.80 2.07 11.65
CA ARG A 297 -14.50 0.67 11.33
C ARG A 297 -13.36 0.52 10.33
N CYS A 298 -13.19 1.49 9.42
CA CYS A 298 -12.22 1.41 8.33
C CYS A 298 -10.86 2.01 8.67
N LEU A 299 -10.80 3.03 9.54
CA LEU A 299 -9.57 3.71 9.96
C LEU A 299 -9.30 3.47 11.45
N PRO A 300 -8.04 3.49 11.89
CA PRO A 300 -7.71 3.59 13.30
C PRO A 300 -8.12 4.96 13.85
N SER A 301 -8.37 5.02 15.15
CA SER A 301 -8.38 6.26 15.91
C SER A 301 -6.95 6.84 16.02
N ILE A 302 -6.85 8.11 16.39
CA ILE A 302 -5.56 8.77 16.60
C ILE A 302 -4.73 8.06 17.68
N ASP A 303 -5.37 7.61 18.75
CA ASP A 303 -4.70 6.88 19.84
C ASP A 303 -4.23 5.50 19.38
N GLU A 304 -5.07 4.76 18.63
CA GLU A 304 -4.66 3.47 18.03
C GLU A 304 -3.47 3.64 17.09
N GLU A 305 -3.45 4.68 16.27
CA GLU A 305 -2.32 4.96 15.36
C GLU A 305 -1.03 5.30 16.12
N ALA A 306 -1.15 6.11 17.17
CA ALA A 306 -0.01 6.45 18.03
C ALA A 306 0.57 5.20 18.70
N ASP A 307 -0.30 4.30 19.18
CA ASP A 307 0.10 3.03 19.77
C ASP A 307 0.76 2.11 18.73
N ILE A 308 0.19 2.00 17.53
CA ILE A 308 0.76 1.19 16.44
C ILE A 308 2.19 1.66 16.12
N ILE A 309 2.39 2.94 15.80
CA ILE A 309 3.73 3.46 15.44
C ILE A 309 4.70 3.31 16.62
N THR A 310 4.23 3.56 17.85
CA THR A 310 5.05 3.39 19.04
C THR A 310 5.48 1.94 19.27
N ASN A 311 4.58 0.99 19.04
CA ASN A 311 4.83 -0.42 19.32
C ASN A 311 5.68 -1.09 18.25
N ILE A 312 5.51 -0.76 16.96
CA ILE A 312 6.41 -1.30 15.93
C ILE A 312 7.86 -0.90 16.18
N VAL A 313 8.10 0.27 16.79
CA VAL A 313 9.43 0.71 17.20
C VAL A 313 9.87 0.00 18.49
N LYS A 314 9.07 0.05 19.56
CA LYS A 314 9.47 -0.44 20.89
C LYS A 314 9.53 -1.96 20.99
N VAL A 315 8.59 -2.66 20.35
CA VAL A 315 8.42 -4.11 20.46
C VAL A 315 9.14 -4.80 19.31
N ALA A 316 8.89 -4.36 18.08
CA ALA A 316 9.45 -5.00 16.88
C ALA A 316 10.78 -4.41 16.43
N GLY A 317 11.23 -3.30 17.02
CA GLY A 317 12.53 -2.70 16.74
C GLY A 317 12.61 -1.95 15.41
N CYS A 318 11.48 -1.58 14.80
CA CYS A 318 11.44 -0.79 13.57
C CYS A 318 12.12 0.57 13.76
N ARG A 319 12.62 1.12 12.66
CA ARG A 319 13.43 2.34 12.65
C ARG A 319 12.81 3.38 11.75
N ASP A 320 13.15 4.63 11.99
CA ASP A 320 12.92 5.65 10.99
C ASP A 320 13.76 5.38 9.73
N GLY A 321 13.12 5.29 8.56
CA GLY A 321 13.81 4.96 7.30
C GLY A 321 14.85 5.99 6.84
N VAL A 322 14.73 7.24 7.32
CA VAL A 322 15.66 8.33 6.99
C VAL A 322 16.83 8.37 7.98
N SER A 323 16.53 8.32 9.28
CA SER A 323 17.50 8.49 10.37
C SER A 323 18.20 7.19 10.79
N GLY A 324 17.55 6.02 10.57
CA GLY A 324 17.99 4.70 11.02
C GLY A 324 17.83 4.44 12.53
N LYS A 325 17.23 5.38 13.27
CA LYS A 325 17.07 5.27 14.73
C LYS A 325 15.75 4.59 15.09
N GLN A 326 15.73 3.92 16.24
CA GLN A 326 14.50 3.38 16.85
C GLN A 326 13.77 4.50 17.58
N GLU A 327 13.12 5.35 16.80
CA GLU A 327 12.31 6.47 17.29
C GLU A 327 10.94 6.42 16.62
N ALA A 328 9.91 6.86 17.33
CA ALA A 328 8.55 6.93 16.80
C ALA A 328 8.43 8.13 15.84
N THR A 329 9.13 8.04 14.73
CA THR A 329 9.04 8.95 13.59
C THR A 329 8.84 8.11 12.34
N VAL A 330 8.31 8.74 11.30
CA VAL A 330 8.12 8.11 10.00
C VAL A 330 8.77 9.04 8.99
N ASP A 331 9.74 8.53 8.23
CA ASP A 331 10.48 9.30 7.24
C ASP A 331 11.14 10.60 7.72
N GLY A 332 11.67 10.57 8.94
CA GLY A 332 12.27 11.71 9.61
C GLY A 332 11.25 12.75 10.09
N LEU A 333 9.95 12.49 9.93
CA LEU A 333 8.87 13.35 10.42
C LEU A 333 8.41 12.90 11.82
N PRO A 334 8.18 13.84 12.76
CA PRO A 334 7.67 13.51 14.09
C PRO A 334 6.37 12.71 14.05
N LEU A 335 6.16 11.82 15.03
CA LEU A 335 4.89 11.07 15.19
C LEU A 335 3.65 11.94 14.99
N GLN A 336 3.65 13.13 15.61
CA GLN A 336 2.52 14.06 15.56
C GLN A 336 2.13 14.42 14.13
N THR A 337 3.08 14.50 13.20
CA THR A 337 2.78 14.80 11.79
C THR A 337 1.92 13.70 11.17
N SER A 338 2.21 12.42 11.42
CA SER A 338 1.38 11.31 10.95
C SER A 338 -0.01 11.31 11.59
N LEU A 339 -0.11 11.63 12.89
CA LEU A 339 -1.39 11.74 13.60
C LEU A 339 -2.25 12.88 13.04
N ASP A 340 -1.64 14.03 12.78
CA ASP A 340 -2.32 15.18 12.19
C ASP A 340 -2.81 14.87 10.76
N ARG A 341 -2.01 14.14 9.97
CA ARG A 341 -2.40 13.69 8.62
C ARG A 341 -3.57 12.73 8.64
N LEU A 342 -3.59 11.77 9.58
CA LEU A 342 -4.75 10.89 9.78
C LEU A 342 -6.00 11.70 10.17
N ALA A 343 -5.87 12.64 11.12
CA ALA A 343 -6.97 13.50 11.54
C ALA A 343 -7.52 14.36 10.38
N ASP A 344 -6.65 14.89 9.54
CA ASP A 344 -7.05 15.66 8.35
C ASP A 344 -7.77 14.79 7.31
N VAL A 345 -7.31 13.56 7.06
CA VAL A 345 -8.01 12.60 6.18
C VAL A 345 -9.43 12.33 6.71
N MET A 346 -9.56 12.04 8.02
CA MET A 346 -10.87 11.81 8.64
C MET A 346 -11.78 13.04 8.53
N ARG A 347 -11.24 14.23 8.81
CA ARG A 347 -11.99 15.50 8.70
C ARG A 347 -12.47 15.76 7.27
N LEU A 348 -11.59 15.61 6.27
CA LEU A 348 -11.94 15.79 4.86
C LEU A 348 -12.99 14.78 4.39
N ALA A 349 -12.92 13.54 4.87
CA ALA A 349 -13.93 12.53 4.56
C ALA A 349 -15.32 12.93 5.10
N MET A 350 -15.40 13.53 6.28
CA MET A 350 -16.67 13.94 6.89
C MET A 350 -17.38 15.09 6.15
N VAL A 351 -16.65 15.89 5.36
CA VAL A 351 -17.24 16.93 4.49
C VAL A 351 -18.24 16.33 3.49
N ALA A 352 -18.12 15.03 3.17
CA ALA A 352 -19.07 14.34 2.30
C ALA A 352 -20.54 14.33 2.81
N THR A 353 -20.74 14.68 4.08
CA THR A 353 -22.06 14.76 4.75
C THR A 353 -22.56 16.19 4.97
N GLU A 354 -21.79 17.19 4.55
CA GLU A 354 -22.16 18.60 4.67
C GLU A 354 -23.01 19.02 3.44
N ASN A 355 -24.12 19.73 3.71
CA ASN A 355 -25.03 20.26 2.67
C ASN A 355 -24.43 21.48 1.98
#